data_AF-A0A1F8DF66-F1
#
_entry.id   AF-A0A1F8DF66-F1
#
_cell.length_a   1.000
_cell.length_b   1.000
_cell.length_c   1.000
_cell.angle_alpha   90.00
_cell.angle_beta   90.00
_cell.angle_gamma   90.00
#
_symmetry.space_group_name_H-M   'P 1'
#
loop_
_entity.id
_entity.type
_entity.pdbx_description
1 polymer ?
#
loop_
_entity_poly.entity_id
_entity_poly.type
_entity_poly.pdbx_seq_one_letter_code
_entity_poly.pdbx_strand_id
1 'polypeptide(L)'
;MSKLNRFNKLIKICLVIILASGTFLAGVLYTKVNALKTGGLTSLNDEKSIDKESVLPTNGFELPISWGDLGPKLISAGVIDEEKFVQTVNLNGDEEKILKEGTDKPITINEDNSQFVVDLLWAIGLAQKSNAYIDGPMGREYKKDIANFSSTAGWTLSKSKATDYLGKFELFNLTPEQQKRVEEIAKNIFRPCCGNSTWFPDCNHGMAALAAIEMMVAKNLPDDEIYKNVLKLNSFWFPGTYLTTAQYFADQGTPWNKVDAKTVLGAEFSSAQGAAQVAKKVAPQEGSGKGSGCGA
;
A
#
# COMPACT_ATOMS: atom_id res chain seq x y z
N MET A 1 -51.46 -60.00 42.28
CA MET A 1 -51.04 -59.81 40.86
C MET A 1 -49.63 -60.38 40.71
N SER A 2 -49.44 -61.46 39.95
CA SER A 2 -48.22 -62.30 39.98
C SER A 2 -46.97 -61.53 39.52
N LYS A 3 -45.78 -61.89 40.07
CA LYS A 3 -44.47 -61.33 39.67
C LYS A 3 -44.25 -61.39 38.15
N LEU A 4 -44.83 -62.40 37.48
CA LEU A 4 -44.80 -62.60 36.04
C LEU A 4 -45.48 -61.46 35.24
N ASN A 5 -46.59 -60.92 35.75
CA ASN A 5 -47.30 -59.80 35.10
C ASN A 5 -46.54 -58.47 35.20
N ARG A 6 -45.77 -58.25 36.27
CA ARG A 6 -44.91 -57.06 36.39
C ARG A 6 -43.72 -57.12 35.44
N PHE A 7 -43.11 -58.30 35.29
CA PHE A 7 -41.97 -58.50 34.38
C PHE A 7 -42.37 -58.33 32.90
N ASN A 8 -43.52 -58.89 32.49
CA ASN A 8 -44.05 -58.70 31.14
C ASN A 8 -44.44 -57.25 30.83
N LYS A 9 -44.89 -56.50 31.85
CA LYS A 9 -45.20 -55.06 31.70
C LYS A 9 -43.91 -54.23 31.52
N LEU A 10 -42.85 -54.57 32.26
CA LEU A 10 -41.53 -53.94 32.13
C LEU A 10 -40.90 -54.20 30.75
N ILE A 11 -40.97 -55.43 30.23
CA ILE A 11 -40.46 -55.76 28.90
C ILE A 11 -41.19 -54.95 27.82
N LYS A 12 -42.53 -54.84 27.89
CA LYS A 12 -43.31 -54.05 26.93
C LYS A 12 -42.95 -52.56 26.97
N ILE A 13 -42.71 -52.01 28.17
CA ILE A 13 -42.29 -50.61 28.32
C ILE A 13 -40.88 -50.40 27.73
N CYS A 14 -39.93 -51.29 28.01
CA CYS A 14 -38.59 -51.21 27.42
C CYS A 14 -38.61 -51.32 25.88
N LEU A 15 -39.44 -52.21 25.31
CA LEU A 15 -39.58 -52.34 23.86
C LEU A 15 -40.16 -51.07 23.22
N VAL A 16 -41.14 -50.42 23.85
CA VAL A 16 -41.70 -49.15 23.39
C VAL A 16 -40.67 -48.02 23.46
N ILE A 17 -39.85 -47.96 24.52
CA ILE A 17 -38.78 -46.97 24.65
C ILE A 17 -37.68 -47.18 23.60
N ILE A 18 -37.28 -48.43 23.34
CA ILE A 18 -36.28 -48.75 22.32
C ILE A 18 -36.80 -48.37 20.93
N LEU A 19 -38.05 -48.70 20.60
CA LEU A 19 -38.68 -48.31 19.33
C LEU A 19 -38.79 -46.78 19.19
N ALA A 20 -39.17 -46.06 20.24
CA ALA A 20 -39.26 -44.60 20.23
C ALA A 20 -37.88 -43.91 20.11
N SER A 21 -36.83 -44.49 20.72
CA SER A 21 -35.47 -43.97 20.61
C SER A 21 -34.86 -44.20 19.22
N GLY A 22 -35.17 -45.35 18.59
CA GLY A 22 -34.73 -45.67 17.24
C GLY A 22 -35.34 -44.76 16.18
N THR A 23 -36.63 -44.41 16.31
CA THR A 23 -37.29 -43.47 15.38
C THR A 23 -36.79 -42.04 15.55
N PHE A 24 -36.48 -41.61 16.77
CA PHE A 24 -35.89 -40.29 17.03
C PHE A 24 -34.48 -40.16 16.43
N LEU A 25 -33.61 -41.16 16.64
CA LEU A 25 -32.26 -41.20 16.06
C LEU A 25 -32.28 -41.23 14.53
N ALA A 26 -33.19 -42.02 13.93
CA ALA A 26 -33.36 -42.06 12.48
C ALA A 26 -33.84 -40.70 11.92
N GLY A 27 -34.74 -40.00 12.62
CA GLY A 27 -35.20 -38.66 12.25
C GLY A 27 -34.10 -37.59 12.32
N VAL A 28 -33.26 -37.63 13.36
CA VAL A 28 -32.09 -36.73 13.49
C VAL A 28 -31.04 -37.02 12.41
N LEU A 29 -30.83 -38.29 12.06
CA LEU A 29 -29.91 -38.67 10.99
C LEU A 29 -30.47 -38.27 9.62
N TYR A 30 -31.76 -38.48 9.38
CA TYR A 30 -32.44 -38.08 8.15
C TYR A 30 -32.41 -36.56 7.95
N THR A 31 -32.64 -35.78 9.00
CA THR A 31 -32.55 -34.31 8.94
C THR A 31 -31.12 -33.81 8.71
N LYS A 32 -30.09 -34.44 9.30
CA LYS A 32 -28.68 -34.12 8.98
C LYS A 32 -28.29 -34.51 7.55
N VAL A 33 -28.73 -35.67 7.06
CA VAL A 33 -28.47 -36.13 5.69
C VAL A 33 -29.23 -35.28 4.67
N ASN A 34 -30.47 -34.88 4.97
CA ASN A 34 -31.18 -33.92 4.13
C ASN A 34 -30.53 -32.54 4.19
N ALA A 35 -30.08 -32.05 5.36
CA ALA A 35 -29.33 -30.80 5.45
C ALA A 35 -28.02 -30.83 4.64
N LEU A 36 -27.38 -31.99 4.49
CA LEU A 36 -26.22 -32.20 3.61
C LEU A 36 -26.59 -32.33 2.12
N LYS A 37 -27.83 -32.73 1.80
CA LYS A 37 -28.34 -32.84 0.42
C LYS A 37 -29.03 -31.55 -0.07
N THR A 38 -29.61 -30.76 0.84
CA THR A 38 -30.32 -29.50 0.58
C THR A 38 -29.50 -28.28 0.96
N GLY A 39 -28.44 -28.45 1.74
CA GLY A 39 -27.31 -27.53 1.77
C GLY A 39 -26.63 -27.63 0.41
N GLY A 40 -27.15 -26.86 -0.54
CA GLY A 40 -26.59 -26.76 -1.87
C GLY A 40 -25.08 -26.62 -1.75
N LEU A 41 -24.36 -27.36 -2.59
CA LEU A 41 -23.08 -26.90 -3.09
C LEU A 41 -23.31 -25.53 -3.71
N THR A 42 -23.31 -24.51 -2.86
CA THR A 42 -22.86 -23.20 -3.24
C THR A 42 -21.45 -23.45 -3.72
N SER A 43 -21.28 -23.31 -5.04
CA SER A 43 -20.00 -23.11 -5.68
C SER A 43 -19.06 -22.40 -4.70
N LEU A 44 -18.03 -23.08 -4.23
CA LEU A 44 -16.91 -22.44 -3.52
C LEU A 44 -16.02 -21.65 -4.50
N ASN A 45 -16.56 -21.25 -5.65
CA ASN A 45 -15.95 -20.38 -6.65
C ASN A 45 -16.82 -19.12 -6.87
N ASP A 46 -17.40 -18.54 -5.82
CA ASP A 46 -17.54 -17.08 -5.83
C ASP A 46 -16.15 -16.54 -5.51
N GLU A 47 -15.27 -16.57 -6.52
CA GLU A 47 -14.07 -15.76 -6.49
C GLU A 47 -14.56 -14.32 -6.33
N LYS A 48 -14.44 -13.78 -5.13
CA LYS A 48 -14.94 -12.46 -4.80
C LYS A 48 -14.06 -11.45 -5.50
N SER A 49 -14.37 -11.18 -6.76
CA SER A 49 -13.56 -10.33 -7.61
C SER A 49 -13.53 -8.91 -7.03
N ILE A 50 -12.32 -8.37 -6.91
CA ILE A 50 -12.13 -6.98 -6.51
C ILE A 50 -12.52 -6.02 -7.62
N ASP A 51 -13.08 -4.88 -7.23
CA ASP A 51 -13.22 -3.73 -8.10
C ASP A 51 -11.84 -3.08 -8.31
N LYS A 52 -11.19 -3.40 -9.43
CA LYS A 52 -9.86 -2.87 -9.78
C LYS A 52 -9.86 -1.35 -9.89
N GLU A 53 -10.96 -0.73 -10.31
CA GLU A 53 -11.07 0.73 -10.44
C GLU A 53 -11.02 1.43 -9.08
N SER A 54 -11.36 0.73 -7.99
CA SER A 54 -11.20 1.28 -6.64
C SER A 54 -9.73 1.37 -6.19
N VAL A 55 -8.84 0.57 -6.78
CA VAL A 55 -7.41 0.50 -6.44
C VAL A 55 -6.55 1.29 -7.43
N LEU A 56 -6.81 1.07 -8.72
CA LEU A 56 -6.09 1.60 -9.88
C LEU A 56 -7.11 2.12 -10.90
N PRO A 57 -7.76 3.26 -10.61
CA PRO A 57 -8.71 3.83 -11.55
C PRO A 57 -8.03 4.17 -12.87
N THR A 58 -8.68 3.91 -14.00
CA THR A 58 -8.12 4.17 -15.34
C THR A 58 -7.70 5.64 -15.50
N ASN A 59 -8.51 6.57 -14.97
CA ASN A 59 -8.22 8.01 -15.02
C ASN A 59 -7.24 8.48 -13.93
N GLY A 60 -6.77 7.58 -13.06
CA GLY A 60 -5.89 7.92 -11.96
C GLY A 60 -6.57 8.63 -10.80
N PHE A 61 -5.73 9.25 -9.97
CA PHE A 61 -6.16 10.10 -8.87
C PHE A 61 -5.55 11.49 -8.96
N GLU A 62 -6.28 12.45 -8.41
CA GLU A 62 -5.77 13.76 -8.06
C GLU A 62 -5.32 13.78 -6.59
N LEU A 63 -4.17 14.38 -6.32
CA LEU A 63 -3.63 14.59 -4.98
C LEU A 63 -3.90 16.03 -4.52
N PRO A 64 -4.11 16.27 -3.21
CA PRO A 64 -4.37 17.60 -2.66
C PRO A 64 -3.13 18.51 -2.56
N ILE A 65 -2.13 18.29 -3.42
CA ILE A 65 -0.86 19.02 -3.53
C ILE A 65 -0.60 19.34 -5.00
N SER A 66 0.19 20.37 -5.28
CA SER A 66 0.56 20.81 -6.63
C SER A 66 2.08 20.91 -6.75
N TRP A 67 2.59 20.94 -7.99
CA TRP A 67 4.03 21.07 -8.25
C TRP A 67 4.56 22.47 -7.95
N GLY A 68 3.74 23.51 -8.09
CA GLY A 68 4.16 24.91 -7.99
C GLY A 68 5.34 25.18 -8.93
N ASP A 69 6.40 25.80 -8.41
CA ASP A 69 7.65 26.10 -9.11
C ASP A 69 8.79 25.11 -8.77
N LEU A 70 8.47 23.92 -8.24
CA LEU A 70 9.48 22.96 -7.76
C LEU A 70 10.37 22.43 -8.89
N GLY A 71 9.80 22.10 -10.06
CA GLY A 71 10.58 21.66 -11.24
C GLY A 71 11.67 22.68 -11.63
N PRO A 72 11.30 23.94 -11.94
CA PRO A 72 12.27 24.99 -12.26
C PRO A 72 13.32 25.21 -11.17
N LYS A 73 12.91 25.17 -9.89
CA LYS A 73 13.83 25.29 -8.74
C LYS A 73 14.87 24.17 -8.71
N LEU A 74 14.45 22.93 -8.96
CA LEU A 74 15.33 21.76 -8.95
C LEU A 74 16.35 21.78 -10.09
N ILE A 75 15.95 22.24 -11.29
CA ILE A 75 16.86 22.46 -12.42
C ILE A 75 17.88 23.55 -12.10
N SER A 76 17.41 24.69 -11.59
CA SER A 76 18.25 25.83 -11.23
C SER A 76 19.28 25.44 -10.16
N ALA A 77 18.86 24.65 -9.17
CA ALA A 77 19.72 24.15 -8.09
C ALA A 77 20.69 23.04 -8.55
N GLY A 78 20.50 22.45 -9.73
CA GLY A 78 21.30 21.34 -10.26
C GLY A 78 20.98 19.98 -9.65
N VAL A 79 19.91 19.89 -8.84
CA VAL A 79 19.36 18.62 -8.34
C VAL A 79 18.84 17.78 -9.51
N ILE A 80 18.29 18.47 -10.52
CA ILE A 80 17.97 17.93 -11.82
C ILE A 80 18.92 18.54 -12.85
N ASP A 81 19.58 17.68 -13.61
CA ASP A 81 20.15 17.98 -14.91
C ASP A 81 19.03 17.78 -15.95
N GLU A 82 18.56 18.89 -16.53
CA GLU A 82 17.40 18.90 -17.42
C GLU A 82 17.56 17.93 -18.59
N GLU A 83 18.74 17.91 -19.22
CA GLU A 83 18.99 17.06 -20.38
C GLU A 83 18.92 15.58 -20.01
N LYS A 84 19.60 15.19 -18.93
CA LYS A 84 19.57 13.80 -18.44
C LYS A 84 18.16 13.37 -18.06
N PHE A 85 17.42 14.24 -17.38
CA PHE A 85 16.09 13.92 -16.88
C PHE A 85 15.09 13.73 -18.03
N VAL A 86 15.06 14.66 -19.00
CA VAL A 86 14.19 14.54 -20.19
C VAL A 86 14.51 13.27 -20.99
N GLN A 87 15.79 12.94 -21.15
CA GLN A 87 16.21 11.73 -21.88
C GLN A 87 15.85 10.43 -21.15
N THR A 88 15.87 10.44 -19.81
CA THR A 88 15.67 9.22 -19.00
C THR A 88 14.20 8.94 -18.73
N VAL A 89 13.42 9.97 -18.36
CA VAL A 89 12.02 9.81 -17.91
C VAL A 89 11.03 9.80 -19.09
N ASN A 90 11.47 10.20 -20.30
CA ASN A 90 10.66 10.24 -21.52
C ASN A 90 9.34 11.01 -21.34
N LEU A 91 9.49 12.29 -21.00
CA LEU A 91 8.38 13.18 -20.65
C LEU A 91 7.41 13.40 -21.82
N ASN A 92 6.12 13.49 -21.51
CA ASN A 92 5.14 14.09 -22.43
C ASN A 92 5.18 15.63 -22.37
N GLY A 93 4.47 16.28 -23.30
CA GLY A 93 4.51 17.75 -23.42
C GLY A 93 3.95 18.51 -22.21
N ASP A 94 3.08 17.91 -21.40
CA ASP A 94 2.59 18.53 -20.17
C ASP A 94 3.60 18.35 -19.03
N GLU A 95 4.23 17.18 -18.92
CA GLU A 95 5.29 16.90 -17.94
C GLU A 95 6.52 17.76 -18.18
N GLU A 96 6.88 18.01 -19.44
CA GLU A 96 7.97 18.93 -19.80
C GLU A 96 7.68 20.36 -19.31
N LYS A 97 6.44 20.84 -19.44
CA LYS A 97 6.03 22.14 -18.90
C LYS A 97 6.05 22.17 -17.38
N ILE A 98 5.56 21.11 -16.72
CA ILE A 98 5.63 21.00 -15.25
C ILE A 98 7.08 21.11 -14.79
N LEU A 99 7.99 20.43 -15.47
CA LEU A 99 9.40 20.42 -15.12
C LEU A 99 10.07 21.79 -15.37
N LYS A 100 9.81 22.44 -16.51
CA LYS A 100 10.53 23.65 -16.94
C LYS A 100 9.89 24.97 -16.53
N GLU A 101 8.57 24.99 -16.41
CA GLU A 101 7.78 26.20 -16.15
C GLU A 101 7.06 26.14 -14.79
N GLY A 102 6.76 24.93 -14.30
CA GLY A 102 5.97 24.72 -13.09
C GLY A 102 4.45 24.73 -13.35
N THR A 103 3.66 24.37 -12.33
CA THR A 103 2.20 24.47 -12.39
C THR A 103 1.55 24.44 -11.01
N ASP A 104 0.53 25.27 -10.81
CA ASP A 104 -0.33 25.20 -9.61
C ASP A 104 -1.46 24.16 -9.73
N LYS A 105 -1.55 23.47 -10.88
CA LYS A 105 -2.50 22.36 -11.02
C LYS A 105 -2.17 21.26 -10.00
N PRO A 106 -3.19 20.61 -9.42
CA PRO A 106 -2.99 19.45 -8.57
C PRO A 106 -2.18 18.36 -9.27
N ILE A 107 -1.36 17.65 -8.49
CA ILE A 107 -0.61 16.49 -8.97
C ILE A 107 -1.61 15.39 -9.29
N THR A 108 -1.55 14.86 -10.51
CA THR A 108 -2.31 13.69 -10.93
C THR A 108 -1.37 12.48 -11.06
N ILE A 109 -1.86 11.30 -10.72
CA ILE A 109 -1.14 10.04 -10.94
C ILE A 109 -2.05 8.99 -11.58
N ASN A 110 -1.60 8.39 -12.66
CA ASN A 110 -2.22 7.25 -13.36
C ASN A 110 -1.13 6.28 -13.86
N GLU A 111 -1.50 5.28 -14.67
CA GLU A 111 -0.51 4.33 -15.23
C GLU A 111 0.51 5.04 -16.11
N ASP A 112 0.07 5.98 -16.95
CA ASP A 112 0.89 6.66 -17.97
C ASP A 112 1.98 7.56 -17.36
N ASN A 113 1.69 8.27 -16.27
CA ASN A 113 2.60 9.26 -15.67
C ASN A 113 3.25 8.82 -14.36
N SER A 114 2.99 7.60 -13.89
CA SER A 114 3.48 7.09 -12.60
C SER A 114 5.00 7.21 -12.42
N GLN A 115 5.76 7.00 -13.51
CA GLN A 115 7.21 7.15 -13.55
C GLN A 115 7.65 8.61 -13.34
N PHE A 116 7.06 9.54 -14.09
CA PHE A 116 7.34 10.97 -13.92
C PHE A 116 7.05 11.45 -12.49
N VAL A 117 5.91 11.02 -11.93
CA VAL A 117 5.51 11.40 -10.57
C VAL A 117 6.51 10.88 -9.54
N VAL A 118 6.97 9.63 -9.63
CA VAL A 118 7.95 9.11 -8.66
C VAL A 118 9.30 9.80 -8.80
N ASP A 119 9.77 10.08 -10.01
CA ASP A 119 11.10 10.67 -10.23
C ASP A 119 11.16 12.13 -9.82
N LEU A 120 10.11 12.92 -10.11
CA LEU A 120 10.07 14.32 -9.68
C LEU A 120 9.89 14.42 -8.15
N LEU A 121 9.04 13.59 -7.54
CA LEU A 121 8.94 13.53 -6.07
C LEU A 121 10.23 13.02 -5.42
N TRP A 122 10.96 12.11 -6.06
CA TRP A 122 12.27 11.67 -5.60
C TRP A 122 13.26 12.85 -5.60
N ALA A 123 13.35 13.62 -6.68
CA ALA A 123 14.17 14.83 -6.72
C ALA A 123 13.82 15.83 -5.61
N ILE A 124 12.52 16.07 -5.38
CA ILE A 124 12.02 16.94 -4.31
C ILE A 124 12.47 16.41 -2.95
N GLY A 125 12.22 15.13 -2.67
CA GLY A 125 12.57 14.53 -1.39
C GLY A 125 14.08 14.57 -1.15
N LEU A 126 14.88 14.21 -2.15
CA LEU A 126 16.34 14.28 -2.07
C LEU A 126 16.80 15.68 -1.65
N ALA A 127 16.27 16.73 -2.28
CA ALA A 127 16.72 18.09 -2.06
C ALA A 127 16.13 18.78 -0.82
N GLN A 128 14.91 18.43 -0.44
CA GLN A 128 14.16 19.08 0.63
C GLN A 128 14.76 18.80 2.00
N LYS A 129 14.92 19.83 2.82
CA LYS A 129 15.39 19.73 4.19
C LYS A 129 14.38 18.94 5.02
N SER A 130 14.83 17.82 5.59
CA SER A 130 14.00 16.92 6.39
C SER A 130 14.74 16.44 7.63
N ASN A 131 14.01 16.29 8.74
CA ASN A 131 14.53 15.62 9.92
C ASN A 131 14.81 14.13 9.66
N ALA A 132 14.21 13.51 8.63
CA ALA A 132 14.49 12.11 8.27
C ALA A 132 15.98 11.87 7.93
N TYR A 133 16.69 12.87 7.42
CA TYR A 133 18.13 12.77 7.09
C TYR A 133 19.05 13.12 8.26
N ILE A 134 18.51 13.67 9.34
CA ILE A 134 19.28 14.15 10.49
C ILE A 134 19.08 13.20 11.67
N ASP A 135 17.81 12.96 12.01
CA ASP A 135 17.37 12.18 13.17
C ASP A 135 16.90 10.77 12.78
N GLY A 136 16.61 10.54 11.49
CA GLY A 136 16.27 9.21 10.98
C GLY A 136 17.50 8.31 10.74
N PRO A 137 17.29 7.03 10.37
CA PRO A 137 18.37 6.05 10.24
C PRO A 137 19.46 6.47 9.26
N MET A 138 19.14 7.19 8.18
CA MET A 138 20.15 7.74 7.26
C MET A 138 21.14 8.68 7.95
N GLY A 139 20.65 9.57 8.81
CA GLY A 139 21.48 10.57 9.51
C GLY A 139 22.20 10.05 10.75
N ARG A 140 21.62 9.02 11.37
CA ARG A 140 22.08 8.47 12.67
C ARG A 140 22.88 7.19 12.51
N GLU A 141 22.23 6.15 11.98
CA GLU A 141 22.76 4.78 11.94
C GLU A 141 23.69 4.57 10.75
N TYR A 142 23.29 5.08 9.59
CA TYR A 142 23.93 4.82 8.30
C TYR A 142 24.62 6.05 7.70
N LYS A 143 24.99 7.03 8.52
CA LYS A 143 25.58 8.30 8.06
C LYS A 143 26.80 8.11 7.16
N LYS A 144 27.59 7.05 7.38
CA LYS A 144 28.79 6.72 6.59
C LYS A 144 28.46 6.06 5.24
N ASP A 145 27.27 5.50 5.10
CA ASP A 145 26.82 4.73 3.95
C ASP A 145 25.79 5.50 3.10
N ILE A 146 25.58 6.78 3.41
CA ILE A 146 24.58 7.65 2.79
C ILE A 146 24.71 7.75 1.27
N ALA A 147 25.90 7.51 0.72
CA ALA A 147 26.17 7.50 -0.71
C ALA A 147 25.86 6.17 -1.42
N ASN A 148 25.45 5.12 -0.68
CA ASN A 148 25.28 3.75 -1.18
C ASN A 148 23.80 3.33 -1.28
N PHE A 149 22.86 4.16 -0.84
CA PHE A 149 21.43 3.86 -0.90
C PHE A 149 20.88 4.04 -2.30
N SER A 150 19.87 3.26 -2.67
CA SER A 150 19.22 3.42 -3.97
C SER A 150 18.65 4.83 -4.16
N SER A 151 18.21 5.50 -3.09
CA SER A 151 17.72 6.89 -3.11
C SER A 151 18.79 7.95 -3.34
N THR A 152 20.08 7.62 -3.21
CA THR A 152 21.20 8.55 -3.41
C THR A 152 22.12 8.06 -4.52
N ALA A 153 22.69 6.86 -4.41
CA ALA A 153 23.52 6.22 -5.43
C ALA A 153 22.78 6.02 -6.75
N GLY A 154 21.47 5.71 -6.66
CA GLY A 154 20.61 5.51 -7.82
C GLY A 154 20.14 6.82 -8.46
N TRP A 155 20.38 7.99 -7.87
CA TRP A 155 20.01 9.27 -8.47
C TRP A 155 21.15 9.81 -9.33
N THR A 156 21.14 9.46 -10.62
CA THR A 156 22.20 9.85 -11.57
C THR A 156 21.86 11.11 -12.38
N LEU A 157 20.63 11.62 -12.20
CA LEU A 157 20.03 12.71 -12.96
C LEU A 157 20.36 14.11 -12.44
N SER A 158 21.38 14.24 -11.58
CA SER A 158 21.83 15.55 -11.06
C SER A 158 23.13 16.01 -11.74
N LYS A 159 23.46 17.30 -11.57
CA LYS A 159 24.69 17.90 -12.12
C LYS A 159 25.96 17.48 -11.37
N SER A 160 25.83 17.02 -10.12
CA SER A 160 26.92 16.52 -9.29
C SER A 160 26.50 15.23 -8.57
N LYS A 161 27.05 14.91 -7.40
CA LYS A 161 26.62 13.70 -6.68
C LYS A 161 25.31 13.97 -5.97
N ALA A 162 24.40 13.01 -5.92
CA ALA A 162 23.12 13.15 -5.21
C ALA A 162 23.28 13.59 -3.75
N THR A 163 24.32 13.09 -3.06
CA THR A 163 24.66 13.46 -1.68
C THR A 163 25.02 14.94 -1.50
N ASP A 164 25.43 15.63 -2.57
CA ASP A 164 25.74 17.07 -2.54
C ASP A 164 24.47 17.93 -2.44
N TYR A 165 23.31 17.30 -2.63
CA TYR A 165 21.97 17.91 -2.59
C TYR A 165 21.11 17.40 -1.43
N LEU A 166 21.49 16.29 -0.78
CA LEU A 166 20.66 15.65 0.23
C LEU A 166 20.28 16.62 1.36
N GLY A 167 18.99 16.92 1.50
CA GLY A 167 18.44 17.79 2.54
C GLY A 167 18.97 19.23 2.52
N LYS A 168 19.52 19.69 1.39
CA LYS A 168 20.26 20.94 1.29
C LYS A 168 19.39 22.18 1.17
N PHE A 169 18.18 22.05 0.64
CA PHE A 169 17.32 23.17 0.30
C PHE A 169 16.05 23.16 1.12
N GLU A 170 15.51 24.33 1.38
CA GLU A 170 14.16 24.50 1.92
C GLU A 170 13.24 24.87 0.76
N LEU A 171 12.87 23.87 -0.04
CA LEU A 171 12.03 24.04 -1.23
C LEU A 171 10.64 24.57 -0.87
N PHE A 172 10.15 24.13 0.28
CA PHE A 172 8.98 24.66 0.99
C PHE A 172 9.23 24.56 2.50
N ASN A 173 8.58 25.44 3.26
CA ASN A 173 8.79 25.54 4.70
C ASN A 173 7.99 24.47 5.47
N LEU A 174 8.61 23.88 6.49
CA LEU A 174 7.98 23.02 7.49
C LEU A 174 8.35 23.54 8.88
N THR A 175 7.35 23.86 9.70
CA THR A 175 7.60 24.21 11.11
C THR A 175 8.18 23.01 11.88
N PRO A 176 8.82 23.23 13.05
CA PRO A 176 9.28 22.12 13.89
C PRO A 176 8.17 21.11 14.23
N GLU A 177 6.94 21.58 14.45
CA GLU A 177 5.78 20.73 14.71
C GLU A 177 5.39 19.91 13.48
N GLN A 178 5.45 20.53 12.29
CA GLN A 178 5.22 19.84 11.02
C GLN A 178 6.32 18.80 10.74
N GLN A 179 7.59 19.09 11.00
CA GLN A 179 8.68 18.12 10.88
C GLN A 179 8.46 16.90 11.79
N LYS A 180 8.05 17.13 13.05
CA LYS A 180 7.70 16.04 13.97
C LYS A 180 6.50 15.23 13.48
N ARG A 181 5.52 15.89 12.88
CA ARG A 181 4.35 15.23 12.29
C ARG A 181 4.73 14.36 11.08
N VAL A 182 5.62 14.86 10.22
CA VAL A 182 6.21 14.09 9.11
C VAL A 182 6.89 12.83 9.65
N GLU A 183 7.72 12.95 10.69
CA GLU A 183 8.39 11.82 11.33
C GLU A 183 7.40 10.74 11.77
N GLU A 184 6.36 11.11 12.54
CA GLU A 184 5.38 10.17 13.06
C GLU A 184 4.58 9.48 11.94
N ILE A 185 4.23 10.20 10.88
CA ILE A 185 3.57 9.61 9.71
C ILE A 185 4.52 8.65 8.99
N ALA A 186 5.75 9.10 8.71
CA ALA A 186 6.73 8.38 7.90
C ALA A 186 7.17 7.04 8.54
N LYS A 187 7.23 6.96 9.87
CA LYS A 187 7.51 5.70 10.61
C LYS A 187 6.47 4.61 10.36
N ASN A 188 5.25 4.99 9.96
CA ASN A 188 4.11 4.07 9.79
C ASN A 188 3.85 3.68 8.32
N ILE A 189 4.64 4.17 7.37
CA ILE A 189 4.43 3.94 5.94
C ILE A 189 5.56 3.10 5.39
N PHE A 190 5.23 1.99 4.75
CA PHE A 190 6.12 1.03 4.12
C PHE A 190 5.80 0.90 2.63
N ARG A 191 6.76 0.39 1.86
CA ARG A 191 6.66 0.15 0.42
C ARG A 191 7.13 -1.28 0.13
N PRO A 192 6.45 -2.02 -0.75
CA PRO A 192 6.66 -3.46 -0.88
C PRO A 192 7.98 -3.84 -1.56
N CYS A 193 8.83 -2.88 -1.90
CA CYS A 193 10.17 -3.09 -2.43
C CYS A 193 11.25 -3.29 -1.35
N CYS A 194 11.05 -2.80 -0.12
CA CYS A 194 12.05 -2.93 0.96
C CYS A 194 11.40 -3.19 2.32
N GLY A 195 12.23 -3.43 3.35
CA GLY A 195 11.77 -3.67 4.73
C GLY A 195 11.64 -2.40 5.57
N ASN A 196 12.05 -1.25 5.04
CA ASN A 196 12.19 0.00 5.79
C ASN A 196 10.95 0.89 5.64
N SER A 197 10.65 1.66 6.69
CA SER A 197 9.59 2.67 6.64
C SER A 197 10.06 3.92 5.88
N THR A 198 9.15 4.82 5.52
CA THR A 198 9.46 6.13 4.94
C THR A 198 10.35 6.99 5.84
N TRP A 199 10.42 6.70 7.15
CA TRP A 199 11.38 7.35 8.05
C TRP A 199 12.84 7.01 7.72
N PHE A 200 13.06 5.91 6.99
CA PHE A 200 14.33 5.59 6.35
C PHE A 200 14.15 5.55 4.82
N PRO A 201 14.19 6.71 4.14
CA PRO A 201 13.98 6.81 2.69
C PRO A 201 15.21 6.36 1.87
N ASP A 202 15.54 5.07 1.96
CA ASP A 202 16.70 4.41 1.33
C ASP A 202 16.52 4.05 -0.15
N CYS A 203 15.30 4.11 -0.67
CA CYS A 203 14.97 3.88 -2.08
C CYS A 203 14.26 5.08 -2.72
N ASN A 204 14.15 5.09 -4.05
CA ASN A 204 13.46 6.12 -4.82
C ASN A 204 12.00 6.31 -4.36
N HIS A 205 11.23 5.23 -4.24
CA HIS A 205 9.87 5.26 -3.68
C HIS A 205 9.84 5.75 -2.23
N GLY A 206 10.90 5.40 -1.48
CA GLY A 206 11.30 5.91 -0.19
C GLY A 206 11.28 7.42 -0.10
N MET A 207 12.10 8.00 -0.95
CA MET A 207 12.33 9.43 -1.03
C MET A 207 11.10 10.17 -1.58
N ALA A 208 10.46 9.61 -2.62
CA ALA A 208 9.28 10.19 -3.26
C ALA A 208 8.08 10.27 -2.31
N ALA A 209 7.78 9.20 -1.55
CA ALA A 209 6.67 9.28 -0.60
C ALA A 209 7.00 10.17 0.61
N LEU A 210 8.27 10.32 1.00
CA LEU A 210 8.64 11.32 2.01
C LEU A 210 8.30 12.73 1.52
N ALA A 211 8.68 13.09 0.28
CA ALA A 211 8.34 14.38 -0.31
C ALA A 211 6.84 14.62 -0.34
N ALA A 212 6.04 13.64 -0.75
CA ALA A 212 4.58 13.76 -0.78
C ALA A 212 3.99 13.99 0.62
N ILE A 213 4.47 13.27 1.65
CA ILE A 213 4.07 13.48 3.05
C ILE A 213 4.41 14.90 3.48
N GLU A 214 5.64 15.35 3.24
CA GLU A 214 6.11 16.68 3.59
C GLU A 214 5.27 17.78 2.95
N MET A 215 4.99 17.67 1.65
CA MET A 215 4.13 18.63 0.92
C MET A 215 2.71 18.66 1.49
N MET A 216 2.15 17.50 1.83
CA MET A 216 0.80 17.44 2.41
C MET A 216 0.73 17.96 3.85
N VAL A 217 1.77 17.69 4.66
CA VAL A 217 1.89 18.23 6.02
C VAL A 217 2.10 19.74 5.99
N ALA A 218 2.88 20.27 5.03
CA ALA A 218 3.07 21.71 4.83
C ALA A 218 1.73 22.42 4.57
N LYS A 219 0.81 21.75 3.86
CA LYS A 219 -0.58 22.22 3.64
C LYS A 219 -1.53 21.97 4.82
N ASN A 220 -1.02 21.42 5.92
CA ASN A 220 -1.77 21.09 7.13
C ASN A 220 -2.98 20.15 6.88
N LEU A 221 -2.87 19.26 5.89
CA LEU A 221 -3.90 18.24 5.64
C LEU A 221 -4.01 17.27 6.83
N PRO A 222 -5.17 16.68 7.13
CA PRO A 222 -5.33 15.66 8.18
C PRO A 222 -4.49 14.38 7.95
N ASP A 223 -4.07 13.69 9.02
CA ASP A 223 -3.21 12.49 8.93
C ASP A 223 -3.87 11.39 8.10
N ASP A 224 -5.18 11.16 8.29
CA ASP A 224 -5.91 10.11 7.58
C ASP A 224 -6.00 10.40 6.07
N GLU A 225 -6.10 11.67 5.68
CA GLU A 225 -6.01 12.08 4.27
C GLU A 225 -4.60 11.86 3.71
N ILE A 226 -3.56 12.12 4.50
CA ILE A 226 -2.17 11.86 4.08
C ILE A 226 -1.98 10.37 3.81
N TYR A 227 -2.39 9.49 4.73
CA TYR A 227 -2.30 8.04 4.51
C TYR A 227 -3.08 7.59 3.27
N LYS A 228 -4.31 8.10 3.06
CA LYS A 228 -5.10 7.78 1.86
C LYS A 228 -4.37 8.21 0.58
N ASN A 229 -3.76 9.39 0.55
CA ASN A 229 -3.07 9.90 -0.63
C ASN A 229 -1.72 9.22 -0.88
N VAL A 230 -0.98 8.82 0.16
CA VAL A 230 0.21 7.98 -0.01
C VAL A 230 -0.16 6.57 -0.48
N LEU A 231 -1.30 6.02 -0.04
CA LEU A 231 -1.79 4.74 -0.55
C LEU A 231 -2.08 4.81 -2.05
N LYS A 232 -2.69 5.91 -2.54
CA LYS A 232 -2.89 6.12 -3.99
C LYS A 232 -1.58 6.12 -4.77
N LEU A 233 -0.57 6.85 -4.28
CA LEU A 233 0.77 6.88 -4.90
C LEU A 233 1.38 5.47 -4.95
N ASN A 234 1.44 4.81 -3.80
CA ASN A 234 1.98 3.46 -3.70
C ASN A 234 1.21 2.45 -4.57
N SER A 235 -0.12 2.57 -4.70
CA SER A 235 -0.92 1.72 -5.59
C SER A 235 -0.40 1.79 -7.03
N PHE A 236 -0.19 2.99 -7.57
CA PHE A 236 0.32 3.15 -8.93
C PHE A 236 1.79 2.76 -9.08
N TRP A 237 2.61 2.91 -8.03
CA TRP A 237 4.00 2.46 -8.05
C TRP A 237 4.16 0.96 -7.86
N PHE A 238 3.19 0.27 -7.26
CA PHE A 238 3.23 -1.16 -6.97
C PHE A 238 1.88 -1.84 -7.28
N PRO A 239 1.38 -1.75 -8.53
CA PRO A 239 0.00 -2.11 -8.87
C PRO A 239 -0.34 -3.57 -8.52
N GLY A 240 0.56 -4.50 -8.84
CA GLY A 240 0.36 -5.92 -8.52
C GLY A 240 0.23 -6.19 -7.02
N THR A 241 1.02 -5.52 -6.19
CA THR A 241 0.96 -5.69 -4.73
C THR A 241 -0.35 -5.16 -4.16
N TYR A 242 -0.79 -3.98 -4.58
CA TYR A 242 -1.99 -3.37 -4.02
C TYR A 242 -3.28 -4.02 -4.55
N LEU A 243 -3.30 -4.53 -5.79
CA LEU A 243 -4.37 -5.41 -6.26
C LEU A 243 -4.44 -6.71 -5.43
N THR A 244 -3.29 -7.35 -5.20
CA THR A 244 -3.23 -8.57 -4.36
C THR A 244 -3.69 -8.30 -2.93
N THR A 245 -3.29 -7.16 -2.36
CA THR A 245 -3.69 -6.75 -1.01
C THR A 245 -5.18 -6.42 -0.94
N ALA A 246 -5.74 -5.77 -1.96
CA ALA A 246 -7.17 -5.55 -2.06
C ALA A 246 -7.95 -6.87 -2.11
N GLN A 247 -7.46 -7.85 -2.86
CA GLN A 247 -8.07 -9.19 -2.92
C GLN A 247 -8.05 -9.87 -1.56
N TYR A 248 -6.92 -9.81 -0.84
CA TYR A 248 -6.80 -10.34 0.51
C TYR A 248 -7.86 -9.78 1.47
N PHE A 249 -8.11 -8.46 1.45
CA PHE A 249 -9.17 -7.86 2.29
C PHE A 249 -10.57 -8.22 1.80
N ALA A 250 -10.78 -8.31 0.49
CA ALA A 250 -12.06 -8.71 -0.09
C ALA A 250 -12.45 -10.12 0.36
N ASP A 251 -11.51 -11.07 0.32
CA ASP A 251 -11.69 -12.46 0.80
C ASP A 251 -12.10 -12.51 2.28
N GLN A 252 -11.71 -11.51 3.07
CA GLN A 252 -12.09 -11.35 4.48
C GLN A 252 -13.38 -10.57 4.71
N GLY A 253 -14.10 -10.20 3.64
CA GLY A 253 -15.35 -9.45 3.76
C GLY A 253 -15.20 -7.92 3.72
N THR A 254 -13.98 -7.38 3.63
CA THR A 254 -13.74 -5.92 3.68
C THR A 254 -13.44 -5.37 2.28
N PRO A 255 -14.34 -4.58 1.66
CA PRO A 255 -14.05 -3.97 0.36
C PRO A 255 -12.97 -2.89 0.48
N TRP A 256 -12.19 -2.69 -0.59
CA TRP A 256 -11.02 -1.81 -0.60
C TRP A 256 -11.29 -0.39 -0.07
N ASN A 257 -12.40 0.21 -0.46
CA ASN A 257 -12.79 1.56 -0.02
C ASN A 257 -13.14 1.68 1.48
N LYS A 258 -13.21 0.56 2.21
CA LYS A 258 -13.41 0.52 3.66
C LYS A 258 -12.16 0.10 4.43
N VAL A 259 -11.08 -0.26 3.74
CA VAL A 259 -9.83 -0.63 4.40
C VAL A 259 -9.13 0.64 4.90
N ASP A 260 -8.63 0.60 6.14
CA ASP A 260 -7.88 1.70 6.71
C ASP A 260 -6.51 1.84 6.02
N ALA A 261 -6.25 3.03 5.44
CA ALA A 261 -5.04 3.26 4.65
C ALA A 261 -3.75 3.14 5.47
N LYS A 262 -3.78 3.56 6.75
CA LYS A 262 -2.63 3.42 7.65
C LYS A 262 -2.29 1.94 7.89
N THR A 263 -3.30 1.10 8.06
CA THR A 263 -3.15 -0.35 8.20
C THR A 263 -2.50 -0.95 6.95
N VAL A 264 -3.01 -0.64 5.76
CA VAL A 264 -2.46 -1.15 4.50
C VAL A 264 -1.02 -0.70 4.27
N LEU A 265 -0.71 0.57 4.57
CA LEU A 265 0.65 1.11 4.43
C LEU A 265 1.61 0.58 5.50
N GLY A 266 1.12 -0.08 6.55
CA GLY A 266 1.94 -0.64 7.62
C GLY A 266 2.82 -1.80 7.19
N ALA A 267 3.77 -2.17 8.05
CA ALA A 267 4.77 -3.20 7.76
C ALA A 267 4.16 -4.57 7.40
N GLU A 268 3.03 -4.95 8.00
CA GLU A 268 2.39 -6.25 7.79
C GLU A 268 1.90 -6.45 6.35
N PHE A 269 1.60 -5.37 5.64
CA PHE A 269 1.00 -5.40 4.30
C PHE A 269 1.91 -4.80 3.24
N SER A 270 2.59 -3.70 3.57
CA SER A 270 3.39 -2.94 2.60
C SER A 270 4.90 -3.05 2.83
N SER A 271 5.44 -3.78 3.81
CA SER A 271 6.87 -4.12 3.75
C SER A 271 7.10 -5.23 2.72
N ALA A 272 8.33 -5.39 2.21
CA ALA A 272 8.66 -6.48 1.29
C ALA A 272 8.28 -7.86 1.86
N GLN A 273 8.52 -8.08 3.16
CA GLN A 273 8.14 -9.32 3.83
C GLN A 273 6.61 -9.43 3.99
N GLY A 274 5.96 -8.35 4.44
CA GLY A 274 4.51 -8.31 4.62
C GLY A 274 3.75 -8.58 3.32
N ALA A 275 4.10 -7.86 2.26
CA ALA A 275 3.53 -8.05 0.92
C ALA A 275 3.71 -9.50 0.41
N ALA A 276 4.88 -10.10 0.63
CA ALA A 276 5.12 -11.49 0.27
C ALA A 276 4.27 -12.48 1.09
N GLN A 277 3.97 -12.18 2.36
CA GLN A 277 3.07 -13.00 3.18
C GLN A 277 1.60 -12.85 2.75
N VAL A 278 1.17 -11.64 2.37
CA VAL A 278 -0.16 -11.39 1.82
C VAL A 278 -0.34 -12.15 0.52
N ALA A 279 0.63 -12.09 -0.40
CA ALA A 279 0.56 -12.77 -1.69
C ALA A 279 0.41 -14.29 -1.58
N LYS A 280 0.97 -14.93 -0.54
CA LYS A 280 0.79 -16.37 -0.29
C LYS A 280 -0.60 -16.77 0.17
N LYS A 281 -1.41 -15.80 0.63
CA LYS A 281 -2.77 -16.03 1.16
C LYS A 281 -3.85 -15.77 0.12
N VAL A 282 -3.49 -15.31 -1.07
CA VAL A 282 -4.39 -14.99 -2.18
C VAL A 282 -4.10 -15.94 -3.33
N ALA A 283 -5.13 -16.38 -4.05
CA ALA A 283 -4.92 -17.16 -5.27
C ALA A 283 -4.13 -16.33 -6.31
N PRO A 284 -3.24 -16.94 -7.12
CA PRO A 284 -2.48 -16.20 -8.13
C PRO A 284 -3.42 -15.45 -9.09
N GLN A 285 -3.32 -14.12 -9.13
CA GLN A 285 -4.10 -13.31 -10.08
C GLN A 285 -3.31 -13.08 -11.38
N GLU A 286 -4.01 -13.16 -12.51
CA GLU A 286 -3.49 -12.77 -13.82
C GLU A 286 -3.09 -11.28 -13.81
N GLY A 287 -1.85 -10.97 -14.21
CA GLY A 287 -1.32 -9.60 -14.30
C GLY A 287 -0.40 -9.14 -13.16
N SER A 288 -0.04 -10.01 -12.21
CA SER A 288 0.83 -9.72 -11.05
C SER A 288 2.33 -9.52 -11.38
N GLY A 289 2.68 -9.24 -12.64
CA GLY A 289 4.05 -9.39 -13.18
C GLY A 289 4.71 -8.14 -13.75
N LYS A 290 4.54 -6.95 -13.15
CA LYS A 290 5.44 -5.81 -13.41
C LYS A 290 6.12 -5.40 -12.11
N GLY A 291 7.38 -5.80 -11.96
CA GLY A 291 8.24 -5.33 -10.87
C GLY A 291 8.71 -3.91 -11.18
N SER A 292 8.50 -2.97 -10.26
CA SER A 292 9.05 -1.62 -10.34
C SER A 292 10.56 -1.66 -10.13
N GLY A 293 11.31 -1.27 -11.17
CA GLY A 293 12.75 -1.13 -11.12
C GLY A 293 13.19 -0.03 -10.14
N CYS A 294 14.39 -0.18 -9.57
CA CYS A 294 14.96 0.72 -8.57
C CYS A 294 16.14 1.54 -9.15
N GLY A 295 15.98 2.18 -10.31
CA GLY A 295 17.02 3.03 -10.88
C GLY A 295 16.47 4.08 -11.84
N ALA A 296 17.03 5.29 -11.77
CA ALA A 296 16.86 6.40 -12.71
C ALA A 296 18.22 6.99 -13.11
#